data_AF-A0A7S1VWQ9-F1
#
_entry.id   AF-A0A7S1VWQ9-F1
#
_cell.length_a   1.000
_cell.length_b   1.000
_cell.length_c   1.000
_cell.angle_alpha   90.00
_cell.angle_beta   90.00
_cell.angle_gamma   90.00
#
_symmetry.space_group_name_H-M   'P 1'
#
loop_
_entity.id
_entity.type
_entity.pdbx_description
1 polymer ?
#
loop_
_entity_poly.entity_id
_entity_poly.type
_entity_poly.pdbx_seq_one_letter_code
_entity_poly.pdbx_strand_id
1 'polypeptide(L)'
;TKQDRKPQVTDCSGGKQAEVGIPSNERIMEHQDDGIAPPQAVPELDPAVWSRLPPLFPEEKILSFIAPHVFTSKDQLIQAVDGYVADPPSFVFYPIGSWDVSQITDFSNVFDARRNPRLKQFNEDLSRWIVSNSTNFRKMFRGCTSFNGNISSWDVSNATTFQCMFFQCDSFNGDVSSWDVSNATTFDGMFFQCESFNGD
;
A
#
# COMPACT_ATOMS: atom_id res chain seq x y z
N THR A 1 15.34 -38.05 22.61
CA THR A 1 15.35 -36.68 23.17
C THR A 1 14.65 -35.77 22.18
N LYS A 2 13.43 -35.32 22.51
CA LYS A 2 12.71 -34.34 21.68
C LYS A 2 13.51 -33.04 21.74
N GLN A 3 14.09 -32.65 20.61
CA GLN A 3 14.84 -31.41 20.49
C GLN A 3 13.79 -30.30 20.40
N ASP A 4 13.64 -29.54 21.49
CA ASP A 4 12.81 -28.34 21.53
C ASP A 4 13.33 -27.33 20.49
N ARG A 5 12.77 -27.38 19.28
CA ARG A 5 12.96 -26.33 18.29
C ARG A 5 12.18 -25.11 18.76
N LYS A 6 12.86 -24.28 19.55
CA LYS A 6 12.47 -22.90 19.82
C LYS A 6 12.19 -22.22 18.47
N PRO A 7 11.02 -21.59 18.25
CA PRO A 7 10.72 -20.92 16.99
C PRO A 7 11.84 -19.90 16.71
N GLN A 8 12.44 -20.00 15.52
CA GLN A 8 13.46 -19.08 15.06
C GLN A 8 12.78 -17.73 14.87
N VAL A 9 12.99 -16.79 15.78
CA VAL A 9 12.61 -15.39 15.56
C VAL A 9 13.49 -14.88 14.42
N THR A 10 12.99 -14.96 13.18
CA THR A 10 13.68 -14.37 12.04
C THR A 10 13.71 -12.86 12.23
N ASP A 11 14.92 -12.32 12.25
CA ASP A 11 15.20 -10.92 12.52
C ASP A 11 14.55 -9.99 11.47
N CYS A 12 13.44 -9.35 11.83
CA CYS A 12 12.84 -8.28 11.03
C CYS A 12 13.69 -6.99 11.05
N SER A 13 14.70 -6.87 11.94
CA SER A 13 15.43 -5.64 12.25
C SER A 13 16.59 -5.29 11.31
N GLY A 14 16.94 -6.15 10.35
CA GLY A 14 18.12 -6.00 9.47
C GLY A 14 18.57 -4.55 9.15
N GLY A 15 19.54 -4.05 9.93
CA GLY A 15 20.23 -2.77 9.74
C GLY A 15 19.55 -1.53 10.34
N LYS A 16 20.18 -0.96 11.38
CA LYS A 16 19.91 0.40 11.92
C LYS A 16 19.97 1.45 10.81
N GLN A 17 19.10 2.48 10.84
CA GLN A 17 19.53 3.89 10.72
C GLN A 17 18.44 4.94 11.00
N ALA A 18 18.86 5.91 11.82
CA ALA A 18 18.48 7.32 12.00
C ALA A 18 17.04 7.78 11.68
N GLU A 19 16.36 8.24 12.74
CA GLU A 19 15.24 9.17 12.64
C GLU A 19 15.72 10.52 12.07
N VAL A 20 15.18 10.92 10.93
CA VAL A 20 15.18 12.31 10.48
C VAL A 20 13.79 12.83 10.78
N GLY A 21 13.67 13.73 11.75
CA GLY A 21 12.42 14.41 12.07
C GLY A 21 11.96 15.27 10.89
N ILE A 22 10.79 14.95 10.35
CA ILE A 22 10.09 15.78 9.37
C ILE A 22 8.87 16.34 10.09
N PRO A 23 8.63 17.66 10.08
CA PRO A 23 7.57 18.27 10.87
C PRO A 23 6.19 17.89 10.33
N SER A 24 5.30 17.55 11.26
CA SER A 24 3.87 17.37 11.04
C SER A 24 3.24 18.68 10.56
N ASN A 25 2.39 18.62 9.54
CA ASN A 25 1.41 19.67 9.30
C ASN A 25 0.03 19.05 9.08
N GLU A 26 -0.86 19.37 10.00
CA GLU A 26 -2.29 19.15 9.95
C GLU A 26 -2.93 20.01 8.85
N ARG A 27 -3.93 19.47 8.16
CA ARG A 27 -5.19 20.19 7.88
C ARG A 27 -6.29 19.21 7.49
N ILE A 28 -7.25 19.06 8.39
CA ILE A 28 -8.55 18.44 8.17
C ILE A 28 -9.37 19.38 7.26
N MET A 29 -10.08 18.83 6.27
CA MET A 29 -11.27 19.47 5.70
C MET A 29 -12.35 18.41 5.57
N GLU A 30 -13.44 18.63 6.31
CA GLU A 30 -14.71 17.92 6.21
C GLU A 30 -15.24 17.97 4.78
N HIS A 31 -15.77 16.85 4.28
CA HIS A 31 -16.68 16.89 3.14
C HIS A 31 -17.96 16.12 3.45
N GLN A 32 -19.06 16.85 3.32
CA GLN A 32 -20.43 16.40 3.41
C GLN A 32 -20.76 15.41 2.29
N ASP A 33 -21.64 14.49 2.67
CA ASP A 33 -22.32 13.47 1.88
C ASP A 33 -23.13 14.09 0.74
N ASP A 34 -22.88 13.65 -0.50
CA ASP A 34 -23.76 13.86 -1.65
C ASP A 34 -23.75 12.59 -2.53
N GLY A 35 -24.96 12.12 -2.82
CA GLY A 35 -25.26 10.78 -3.31
C GLY A 35 -24.63 10.36 -4.65
N ILE A 36 -24.46 9.05 -4.78
CA ILE A 36 -23.86 8.35 -5.92
C ILE A 36 -24.77 8.46 -7.16
N ALA A 37 -24.26 9.07 -8.23
CA ALA A 37 -24.77 8.93 -9.59
C ALA A 37 -23.89 7.96 -10.41
N PRO A 38 -24.48 7.13 -11.31
CA PRO A 38 -23.76 6.10 -12.06
C PRO A 38 -22.87 6.68 -13.18
N PRO A 39 -21.84 5.93 -13.63
CA PRO A 39 -20.74 6.47 -14.43
C PRO A 39 -21.22 6.87 -15.83
N GLN A 40 -21.05 8.14 -16.17
CA GLN A 40 -21.16 8.67 -17.53
C GLN A 40 -19.76 9.02 -18.05
N ALA A 41 -19.60 8.91 -19.36
CA ALA A 41 -18.35 8.97 -20.13
C ALA A 41 -17.36 10.08 -19.68
N VAL A 42 -16.08 9.77 -19.79
CA VAL A 42 -14.93 10.63 -19.47
C VAL A 42 -15.14 12.03 -20.09
N PRO A 43 -15.20 13.12 -19.31
CA PRO A 43 -15.30 14.46 -19.87
C PRO A 43 -13.99 14.79 -20.58
N GLU A 44 -14.12 15.26 -21.83
CA GLU A 44 -13.01 15.73 -22.66
C GLU A 44 -12.23 16.81 -21.91
N LEU A 45 -10.95 16.55 -21.62
CA LEU A 45 -10.12 17.41 -20.78
C LEU A 45 -9.80 18.73 -21.49
N ASP A 46 -9.90 19.85 -20.77
CA ASP A 46 -9.57 21.20 -21.25
C ASP A 46 -8.13 21.24 -21.82
N PRO A 47 -7.91 21.70 -23.06
CA PRO A 47 -6.59 21.84 -23.68
C PRO A 47 -5.56 22.62 -22.84
N ALA A 48 -6.01 23.49 -21.93
CA ALA A 48 -5.14 24.23 -21.02
C ALA A 48 -4.42 23.31 -20.00
N VAL A 49 -4.98 22.14 -19.68
CA VAL A 49 -4.36 21.14 -18.80
C VAL A 49 -3.08 20.59 -19.43
N TRP A 50 -3.06 20.43 -20.75
CA TRP A 50 -1.90 19.94 -21.50
C TRP A 50 -0.66 20.85 -21.32
N SER A 51 -0.89 22.16 -21.28
CA SER A 51 0.18 23.17 -21.19
C SER A 51 0.89 23.26 -19.84
N ARG A 52 0.37 22.60 -18.80
CA ARG A 52 0.87 22.67 -17.41
C ARG A 52 1.63 21.42 -16.97
N LEU A 53 1.71 20.40 -17.84
CA LEU A 53 2.42 19.16 -17.55
C LEU A 53 3.94 19.38 -17.62
N PRO A 54 4.73 18.91 -16.63
CA PRO A 54 6.18 19.04 -16.67
C PRO A 54 6.76 18.25 -17.86
N PRO A 55 7.82 18.76 -18.53
CA PRO A 55 8.40 18.15 -19.72
C PRO A 55 9.28 16.96 -19.35
N LEU A 56 8.69 15.85 -18.89
CA LEU A 56 9.42 14.59 -18.68
C LEU A 56 8.65 13.31 -19.06
N PHE A 57 7.45 13.41 -19.65
CA PHE A 57 6.70 12.23 -20.07
C PHE A 57 6.27 12.37 -21.54
N PRO A 58 6.73 11.49 -22.45
CA PRO A 58 6.25 11.47 -23.83
C PRO A 58 4.72 11.32 -23.88
N GLU A 59 4.04 12.07 -24.75
CA GLU A 59 2.56 12.15 -24.83
C GLU A 59 1.88 10.78 -24.95
N GLU A 60 2.57 9.83 -25.58
CA GLU A 60 2.09 8.46 -25.81
C GLU A 60 2.07 7.60 -24.54
N LYS A 61 2.84 8.00 -23.52
CA LYS A 61 2.82 7.39 -22.19
C LYS A 61 1.64 7.91 -21.36
N ILE A 62 1.12 9.10 -21.65
CA ILE A 62 0.03 9.71 -20.87
C ILE A 62 -1.30 9.00 -21.13
N LEU A 63 -1.56 8.54 -22.37
CA LEU A 63 -2.75 7.71 -22.67
C LEU A 63 -2.76 6.36 -21.93
N SER A 64 -1.58 5.81 -21.61
CA SER A 64 -1.48 4.59 -20.78
C SER A 64 -1.81 4.79 -19.29
N PHE A 65 -1.95 6.05 -18.87
CA PHE A 65 -2.41 6.44 -17.53
C PHE A 65 -3.92 6.77 -17.48
N ILE A 66 -4.67 6.70 -18.58
CA ILE A 66 -6.11 7.09 -18.64
C ILE A 66 -7.07 5.89 -18.56
N ALA A 67 -6.54 4.66 -18.52
CA ALA A 67 -7.29 3.47 -18.12
C ALA A 67 -6.83 3.05 -16.71
N PRO A 68 -7.66 2.37 -15.89
CA PRO A 68 -7.15 1.68 -14.71
C PRO A 68 -5.95 0.85 -15.13
N HIS A 69 -4.76 1.24 -14.66
CA HIS A 69 -3.52 0.61 -15.07
C HIS A 69 -3.48 -0.78 -14.45
N VAL A 70 -3.44 -1.80 -15.30
CA VAL A 70 -3.30 -3.20 -14.87
C VAL A 70 -1.82 -3.47 -14.61
N PHE A 71 -1.48 -3.66 -13.35
CA PHE A 71 -0.13 -4.04 -12.95
C PHE A 71 0.06 -5.54 -13.14
N THR A 72 1.03 -5.91 -13.97
CA THR A 72 1.32 -7.32 -14.28
C THR A 72 2.58 -7.84 -13.59
N SER A 73 3.35 -6.96 -12.93
CA SER A 73 4.51 -7.35 -12.14
C SER A 73 4.70 -6.46 -10.90
N LYS A 74 5.29 -7.05 -9.86
CA LYS A 74 5.65 -6.35 -8.62
C LYS A 74 6.54 -5.13 -8.87
N ASP A 75 7.46 -5.23 -9.83
CA ASP A 75 8.39 -4.14 -10.15
C ASP A 75 7.67 -2.94 -10.79
N GLN A 76 6.67 -3.19 -11.65
CA GLN A 76 5.81 -2.13 -12.18
C GLN A 76 5.03 -1.44 -11.05
N LEU A 77 4.47 -2.22 -10.14
CA LEU A 77 3.73 -1.69 -9.00
C LEU A 77 4.63 -0.86 -8.07
N ILE A 78 5.82 -1.36 -7.74
CA ILE A 78 6.82 -0.62 -6.93
C ILE A 78 7.17 0.72 -7.58
N GLN A 79 7.43 0.75 -8.89
CA GLN A 79 7.77 1.98 -9.60
C GLN A 79 6.61 2.99 -9.58
N ALA A 80 5.37 2.51 -9.73
CA ALA A 80 4.20 3.38 -9.64
C ALA A 80 3.98 3.93 -8.23
N VAL A 81 4.11 3.09 -7.19
CA VAL A 81 4.06 3.53 -5.78
C VAL A 81 5.11 4.60 -5.51
N ASP A 82 6.35 4.37 -5.93
CA ASP A 82 7.44 5.32 -5.73
C ASP A 82 7.20 6.66 -6.44
N GLY A 83 6.66 6.61 -7.66
CA GLY A 83 6.23 7.79 -8.40
C GLY A 83 5.11 8.55 -7.68
N TYR A 84 4.09 7.83 -7.21
CA TYR A 84 2.96 8.41 -6.47
C TYR A 84 3.40 9.14 -5.20
N VAL A 85 4.26 8.54 -4.37
CA VAL A 85 4.71 9.19 -3.13
C VAL A 85 5.78 10.26 -3.34
N ALA A 86 6.45 10.26 -4.49
CA ALA A 86 7.42 11.30 -4.83
C ALA A 86 6.73 12.63 -5.17
N ASP A 87 5.63 12.55 -5.91
CA ASP A 87 4.82 13.68 -6.38
C ASP A 87 3.34 13.23 -6.48
N PRO A 88 2.60 13.22 -5.36
CA PRO A 88 1.21 12.81 -5.38
C PRO A 88 0.43 13.79 -6.26
N PRO A 89 -0.30 13.31 -7.28
CA PRO A 89 -0.96 14.19 -8.23
C PRO A 89 -1.90 15.12 -7.48
N SER A 90 -1.59 16.42 -7.50
CA SER A 90 -2.33 17.47 -6.77
C SER A 90 -3.76 17.67 -7.32
N PHE A 91 -4.09 16.95 -8.39
CA PHE A 91 -5.37 16.93 -9.06
C PHE A 91 -5.67 15.48 -9.44
N VAL A 92 -6.69 14.91 -8.81
CA VAL A 92 -7.25 13.56 -8.92
C VAL A 92 -7.21 13.02 -10.36
N PHE A 93 -6.12 12.40 -10.78
CA PHE A 93 -6.15 11.65 -12.02
C PHE A 93 -6.48 10.18 -11.75
N TYR A 94 -5.82 9.49 -10.83
CA TYR A 94 -6.25 8.15 -10.36
C TYR A 94 -5.71 7.91 -8.95
N PRO A 95 -6.53 7.92 -7.88
CA PRO A 95 -6.05 7.61 -6.54
C PRO A 95 -5.45 6.20 -6.52
N ILE A 96 -4.45 5.95 -5.68
CA ILE A 96 -3.78 4.64 -5.63
C ILE A 96 -4.75 3.47 -5.37
N GLY A 97 -5.87 3.73 -4.68
CA GLY A 97 -6.93 2.75 -4.48
C GLY A 97 -7.64 2.27 -5.76
N SER A 98 -7.54 2.99 -6.89
CA SER A 98 -8.17 2.59 -8.15
C SER A 98 -7.27 1.74 -9.06
N TRP A 99 -6.06 1.39 -8.62
CA TRP A 99 -5.11 0.59 -9.40
C TRP A 99 -5.56 -0.87 -9.50
N ASP A 100 -5.48 -1.46 -10.70
CA ASP A 100 -5.76 -2.88 -10.89
C ASP A 100 -4.50 -3.70 -10.58
N VAL A 101 -4.49 -4.27 -9.38
CA VAL A 101 -3.43 -5.14 -8.87
C VAL A 101 -3.80 -6.63 -8.93
N SER A 102 -4.91 -6.99 -9.61
CA SER A 102 -5.47 -8.35 -9.61
C SER A 102 -4.55 -9.42 -10.18
N GLN A 103 -3.54 -9.03 -10.97
CA GLN A 103 -2.55 -9.93 -11.57
C GLN A 103 -1.28 -10.07 -10.71
N ILE A 104 -1.15 -9.32 -9.62
CA ILE A 104 0.04 -9.34 -8.77
C ILE A 104 -0.04 -10.52 -7.81
N THR A 105 0.95 -11.42 -7.89
CA THR A 105 1.03 -12.60 -7.01
C THR A 105 1.94 -12.39 -5.80
N ASP A 106 2.78 -11.34 -5.82
CA ASP A 106 3.78 -11.01 -4.81
C ASP A 106 3.77 -9.51 -4.51
N PHE A 107 3.30 -9.13 -3.32
CA PHE A 107 3.30 -7.76 -2.80
C PHE A 107 4.49 -7.46 -1.88
N SER A 108 5.49 -8.36 -1.84
CA SER A 108 6.59 -8.19 -0.90
C SER A 108 7.34 -6.89 -1.09
N ASN A 109 7.47 -6.13 0.00
CA ASN A 109 8.17 -4.84 0.07
C ASN A 109 7.59 -3.71 -0.80
N VAL A 110 6.35 -3.82 -1.31
CA VAL A 110 5.73 -2.78 -2.15
C VAL A 110 5.69 -1.43 -1.44
N PHE A 111 5.19 -1.40 -0.19
CA PHE A 111 5.18 -0.23 0.67
C PHE A 111 6.24 -0.29 1.80
N ASP A 112 7.38 -0.93 1.58
CA ASP A 112 8.44 -1.00 2.61
C ASP A 112 9.16 0.35 2.78
N ALA A 113 8.95 0.99 3.93
CA ALA A 113 9.56 2.28 4.24
C ALA A 113 11.08 2.24 4.42
N ARG A 114 11.69 1.05 4.56
CA ARG A 114 13.16 0.94 4.45
C ARG A 114 13.67 1.10 3.03
N ARG A 115 12.85 0.74 2.04
CA ARG A 115 13.17 0.89 0.61
C ARG A 115 12.93 2.33 0.17
N ASN A 116 11.82 2.93 0.61
CA ASN A 116 11.47 4.31 0.31
C ASN A 116 10.92 5.03 1.56
N PRO A 117 11.73 5.89 2.22
CA PRO A 117 11.34 6.56 3.47
C PRO A 117 10.11 7.47 3.39
N ARG A 118 9.68 7.87 2.18
CA ARG A 118 8.45 8.66 2.00
C ARG A 118 7.19 7.87 2.40
N LEU A 119 7.28 6.54 2.37
CA LEU A 119 6.20 5.64 2.77
C LEU A 119 5.91 5.64 4.27
N LYS A 120 6.75 6.26 5.10
CA LYS A 120 6.43 6.47 6.53
C LYS A 120 5.12 7.25 6.71
N GLN A 121 4.81 8.15 5.78
CA GLN A 121 3.61 8.99 5.78
C GLN A 121 2.46 8.41 4.94
N PHE A 122 2.64 7.23 4.34
CA PHE A 122 1.64 6.62 3.48
C PHE A 122 0.40 6.20 4.30
N ASN A 123 -0.78 6.66 3.90
CA ASN A 123 -2.05 6.34 4.55
C ASN A 123 -3.25 6.44 3.59
N GLU A 124 -3.09 5.91 2.38
CA GLU A 124 -4.14 5.98 1.35
C GLU A 124 -5.14 4.83 1.49
N ASP A 125 -6.34 5.01 0.94
CA ASP A 125 -7.37 3.96 0.88
C ASP A 125 -7.00 2.88 -0.16
N LEU A 126 -6.87 1.64 0.30
CA LEU A 126 -6.58 0.45 -0.50
C LEU A 126 -7.71 -0.58 -0.48
N SER A 127 -8.89 -0.21 0.03
CA SER A 127 -10.04 -1.12 0.20
C SER A 127 -10.56 -1.74 -1.10
N ARG A 128 -10.27 -1.09 -2.23
CA ARG A 128 -10.68 -1.52 -3.58
C ARG A 128 -9.66 -2.43 -4.27
N TRP A 129 -8.48 -2.66 -3.69
CA TRP A 129 -7.48 -3.55 -4.27
C TRP A 129 -7.96 -5.01 -4.25
N ILE A 130 -7.89 -5.66 -5.40
CA ILE A 130 -8.19 -7.09 -5.53
C ILE A 130 -6.89 -7.87 -5.35
N VAL A 131 -6.72 -8.49 -4.18
CA VAL A 131 -5.47 -9.20 -3.80
C VAL A 131 -5.62 -10.73 -3.74
N SER A 132 -6.75 -11.26 -4.21
CA SER A 132 -7.10 -12.68 -4.06
C SER A 132 -6.17 -13.65 -4.80
N ASN A 133 -5.41 -13.20 -5.80
CA ASN A 133 -4.42 -14.03 -6.49
C ASN A 133 -3.04 -14.04 -5.81
N SER A 134 -2.88 -13.29 -4.72
CA SER A 134 -1.57 -13.03 -4.12
C SER A 134 -1.23 -14.04 -3.03
N THR A 135 0.03 -14.47 -3.04
CA THR A 135 0.54 -15.50 -2.13
C THR A 135 1.53 -14.94 -1.10
N ASN A 136 2.05 -13.72 -1.31
CA ASN A 136 3.15 -13.17 -0.53
C ASN A 136 2.95 -11.67 -0.21
N PHE A 137 2.83 -11.36 1.08
CA PHE A 137 2.68 -10.01 1.63
C PHE A 137 3.86 -9.61 2.54
N ARG A 138 4.99 -10.33 2.41
CA ARG A 138 6.18 -10.12 3.25
C ARG A 138 6.61 -8.66 3.26
N LYS A 139 6.70 -8.06 4.46
CA LYS A 139 7.18 -6.68 4.67
C LYS A 139 6.39 -5.62 3.88
N MET A 140 5.16 -5.91 3.45
CA MET A 140 4.42 -5.02 2.55
C MET A 140 4.32 -3.60 3.09
N PHE A 141 4.02 -3.41 4.39
CA PHE A 141 3.87 -2.10 5.06
C PHE A 141 4.93 -1.86 6.14
N ARG A 142 6.10 -2.51 6.02
CA ARG A 142 7.14 -2.40 7.04
C ARG A 142 7.59 -0.95 7.21
N GLY A 143 7.48 -0.41 8.41
CA GLY A 143 7.89 0.95 8.75
C GLY A 143 6.96 2.06 8.24
N CYS A 144 5.78 1.73 7.72
CA CYS A 144 4.74 2.71 7.38
C CYS A 144 4.08 3.23 8.66
N THR A 145 4.78 4.10 9.40
CA THR A 145 4.37 4.53 10.74
C THR A 145 2.99 5.20 10.78
N SER A 146 2.53 5.78 9.68
CA SER A 146 1.23 6.48 9.58
C SER A 146 0.11 5.64 8.95
N PHE A 147 0.41 4.44 8.46
CA PHE A 147 -0.58 3.66 7.72
C PHE A 147 -1.64 3.07 8.66
N ASN A 148 -2.91 3.36 8.36
CA ASN A 148 -4.09 2.80 8.99
C ASN A 148 -5.25 2.67 7.96
N GLY A 149 -4.90 2.41 6.69
CA GLY A 149 -5.88 2.27 5.62
C GLY A 149 -6.75 1.02 5.79
N ASN A 150 -8.00 1.08 5.32
CA ASN A 150 -8.93 -0.04 5.42
C ASN A 150 -8.52 -1.18 4.47
N ILE A 151 -8.22 -2.34 5.06
CA ILE A 151 -7.86 -3.59 4.36
C ILE A 151 -8.72 -4.79 4.82
N SER A 152 -9.79 -4.52 5.57
CA SER A 152 -10.69 -5.57 6.10
C SER A 152 -11.42 -6.38 5.02
N SER A 153 -11.56 -5.80 3.82
CA SER A 153 -12.19 -6.42 2.65
C SER A 153 -11.27 -7.31 1.83
N TRP A 154 -9.97 -7.36 2.14
CA TRP A 154 -9.01 -8.14 1.37
C TRP A 154 -9.25 -9.64 1.53
N ASP A 155 -9.48 -10.33 0.41
CA ASP A 155 -9.43 -11.78 0.36
C ASP A 155 -7.97 -12.25 0.33
N VAL A 156 -7.47 -12.68 1.47
CA VAL A 156 -6.11 -13.21 1.64
C VAL A 156 -6.07 -14.73 1.75
N SER A 157 -7.14 -15.42 1.37
CA SER A 157 -7.25 -16.89 1.51
C SER A 157 -6.16 -17.66 0.76
N ASN A 158 -5.59 -17.10 -0.32
CA ASN A 158 -4.46 -17.69 -1.05
C ASN A 158 -3.08 -17.31 -0.50
N ALA A 159 -3.02 -16.43 0.51
CA ALA A 159 -1.77 -15.93 1.07
C ALA A 159 -1.05 -17.00 1.91
N THR A 160 0.26 -17.14 1.68
CA THR A 160 1.11 -18.08 2.41
C THR A 160 2.11 -17.39 3.33
N THR A 161 2.38 -16.09 3.12
CA THR A 161 3.46 -15.34 3.79
C THR A 161 3.02 -13.95 4.21
N PHE A 162 3.07 -13.67 5.51
CA PHE A 162 2.81 -12.36 6.14
C PHE A 162 3.98 -11.82 6.97
N GLN A 163 5.15 -12.48 6.86
CA GLN A 163 6.33 -12.14 7.65
C GLN A 163 6.64 -10.63 7.62
N CYS A 164 6.73 -10.03 8.81
CA CYS A 164 7.01 -8.62 9.07
C CYS A 164 6.09 -7.62 8.31
N MET A 165 4.87 -8.00 7.90
CA MET A 165 4.00 -7.16 7.06
C MET A 165 3.74 -5.77 7.66
N PHE A 166 3.46 -5.69 8.96
CA PHE A 166 3.20 -4.45 9.73
C PHE A 166 4.28 -4.17 10.79
N PHE A 167 5.50 -4.69 10.59
CA PHE A 167 6.61 -4.41 11.50
C PHE A 167 6.91 -2.91 11.52
N GLN A 168 6.89 -2.27 12.71
CA GLN A 168 7.03 -0.81 12.87
C GLN A 168 5.96 0.02 12.13
N CYS A 169 4.72 -0.47 12.06
CA CYS A 169 3.59 0.23 11.46
C CYS A 169 2.75 0.89 12.58
N ASP A 170 3.33 1.87 13.28
CA ASP A 170 2.87 2.34 14.60
C ASP A 170 1.38 2.70 14.69
N SER A 171 0.81 3.31 13.64
CA SER A 171 -0.59 3.75 13.61
C SER A 171 -1.59 2.66 13.18
N PHE A 172 -1.13 1.49 12.72
CA PHE A 172 -2.04 0.48 12.18
C PHE A 172 -2.87 -0.15 13.31
N ASN A 173 -4.20 -0.04 13.18
CA ASN A 173 -5.18 -0.71 14.01
C ASN A 173 -6.39 -1.15 13.17
N GLY A 174 -6.13 -1.59 11.94
CA GLY A 174 -7.17 -2.06 11.03
C GLY A 174 -7.73 -3.42 11.45
N ASP A 175 -9.02 -3.62 11.19
CA ASP A 175 -9.70 -4.91 11.38
C ASP A 175 -9.17 -5.95 10.37
N VAL A 176 -8.64 -7.04 10.90
CA VAL A 176 -8.16 -8.21 10.15
C VAL A 176 -8.82 -9.51 10.64
N SER A 177 -9.90 -9.40 11.43
CA SER A 177 -10.63 -10.54 12.02
C SER A 177 -11.34 -11.41 10.97
N SER A 178 -11.69 -10.81 9.83
CA SER A 178 -12.35 -11.46 8.69
C SER A 178 -11.42 -12.25 7.78
N TRP A 179 -10.10 -12.09 7.93
CA TRP A 179 -9.12 -12.68 7.03
C TRP A 179 -9.06 -14.21 7.21
N ASP A 180 -9.34 -14.96 6.15
CA ASP A 180 -9.03 -16.38 6.10
C ASP A 180 -7.52 -16.56 5.91
N VAL A 181 -6.84 -16.93 6.99
CA VAL A 181 -5.39 -17.16 7.00
C VAL A 181 -5.04 -18.65 7.08
N SER A 182 -5.95 -19.55 6.72
CA SER A 182 -5.76 -21.00 6.84
C SER A 182 -4.61 -21.55 5.99
N ASN A 183 -4.24 -20.87 4.89
CA ASN A 183 -3.10 -21.21 4.03
C ASN A 183 -1.78 -20.56 4.45
N ALA A 184 -1.78 -19.70 5.47
CA ALA A 184 -0.61 -18.97 5.90
C ALA A 184 0.39 -19.89 6.61
N THR A 185 1.67 -19.79 6.21
CA THR A 185 2.77 -20.58 6.78
C THR A 185 3.74 -19.75 7.62
N THR A 186 3.74 -18.42 7.46
CA THR A 186 4.65 -17.51 8.19
C THR A 186 3.97 -16.21 8.60
N PHE A 187 4.15 -15.86 9.87
CA PHE A 187 3.66 -14.62 10.50
C PHE A 187 4.76 -13.91 11.29
N ASP A 188 6.02 -14.35 11.15
CA ASP A 188 7.11 -13.89 12.02
C ASP A 188 7.20 -12.36 12.03
N GLY A 189 7.04 -11.78 13.23
CA GLY A 189 7.10 -10.34 13.44
C GLY A 189 6.06 -9.51 12.69
N MET A 190 4.94 -10.10 12.24
CA MET A 190 3.89 -9.41 11.47
C MET A 190 3.47 -8.08 12.12
N PHE A 191 3.20 -8.08 13.44
CA PHE A 191 2.81 -6.89 14.21
C PHE A 191 3.86 -6.46 15.24
N PHE A 192 5.12 -6.93 15.13
CA PHE A 192 6.13 -6.55 16.10
C PHE A 192 6.46 -5.06 15.98
N GLN A 193 6.44 -4.33 17.10
CA GLN A 193 6.52 -2.87 17.16
C GLN A 193 5.41 -2.16 16.36
N CYS A 194 4.22 -2.77 16.24
CA CYS A 194 3.02 -2.11 15.75
C CYS A 194 2.26 -1.57 16.97
N GLU A 195 2.57 -0.34 17.41
CA GLU A 195 2.17 0.16 18.74
C GLU A 195 0.66 0.24 18.97
N SER A 196 -0.09 0.67 17.95
CA SER A 196 -1.54 0.86 18.06
C SER A 196 -2.35 -0.43 17.90
N PHE A 197 -1.74 -1.50 17.38
CA PHE A 197 -2.48 -2.71 17.03
C PHE A 197 -2.89 -3.47 18.30
N ASN A 198 -4.19 -3.55 18.53
CA ASN A 198 -4.75 -4.22 19.71
C ASN A 198 -5.50 -5.53 19.43
N GLY A 199 -5.66 -5.89 18.14
CA GLY A 199 -6.11 -7.21 17.69
C GLY A 199 -7.39 -7.71 18.37
N ASP A 200 -8.52 -7.02 18.14
CA ASP A 200 -9.87 -7.50 18.48
C ASP A 200 -10.50 -8.23 17.29
#